data_AF-A0A0A2F6Z8-F1
#
_entry.id   AF-A0A0A2F6Z8-F1
#
_cell.length_a   1.000
_cell.length_b   1.000
_cell.length_c   1.000
_cell.angle_alpha   90.00
_cell.angle_beta   90.00
_cell.angle_gamma   90.00
#
_symmetry.space_group_name_H-M   'P 1'
#
loop_
_entity.id
_entity.type
_entity.pdbx_description
1 polymer ?
#
loop_
_entity_poly.entity_id
_entity_poly.type
_entity_poly.pdbx_seq_one_letter_code
_entity_poly.pdbx_strand_id
1 'polypeptide(L)'
;MFTSTKRPRYAAHWLQVGSQRAAYPLIEWDADNQPNLSLFTGEVSHTIFHSGTILLYRTDEPIASAPIEQVSLQELRQVLSEHRLWQMKLL
;
A
#
# COMPACT_ATOMS: atom_id res chain seq x y z
N MET A 1 19.46 24.50 6.47
CA MET A 1 18.40 24.31 5.47
C MET A 1 17.86 22.90 5.61
N PHE A 2 16.64 22.73 6.09
CA PHE A 2 16.05 21.40 6.28
C PHE A 2 15.68 20.80 4.92
N THR A 3 16.39 19.77 4.49
CA THR A 3 15.95 18.94 3.37
C THR A 3 14.74 18.14 3.83
N SER A 4 13.53 18.64 3.60
CA SER A 4 12.33 17.81 3.69
C SER A 4 12.40 16.80 2.54
N THR A 5 13.05 15.67 2.77
CA THR A 5 12.98 14.51 1.88
C THR A 5 11.56 13.97 2.01
N LYS A 6 10.63 14.52 1.23
CA LYS A 6 9.29 13.94 1.08
C LYS A 6 9.47 12.48 0.70
N ARG A 7 8.99 11.58 1.56
CA ARG A 7 8.99 10.13 1.27
C ARG A 7 8.27 9.91 -0.06
N PRO A 8 8.77 9.00 -0.92
CA PRO A 8 8.10 8.71 -2.18
C PRO A 8 6.70 8.15 -1.90
N ARG A 9 5.76 8.53 -2.75
CA ARG A 9 4.44 7.91 -2.84
C ARG A 9 4.54 6.73 -3.78
N TYR A 10 3.73 5.71 -3.57
CA TYR A 10 3.72 4.54 -4.44
C TYR A 10 2.34 4.36 -5.04
N ALA A 11 2.27 4.22 -6.36
CA ALA A 11 1.05 3.84 -7.05
C ALA A 11 1.27 2.51 -7.76
N ALA A 12 0.20 1.75 -7.95
CA ALA A 12 0.28 0.49 -8.69
C ALA A 12 -1.04 0.15 -9.37
N HIS A 13 -1.06 -0.93 -10.16
CA HIS A 13 -2.32 -1.51 -10.61
C HIS A 13 -3.08 -2.17 -9.47
N TRP A 14 -2.35 -2.81 -8.55
CA TRP A 14 -2.95 -3.57 -7.46
C TRP A 14 -2.21 -3.35 -6.14
N LEU A 15 -2.97 -3.27 -5.05
CA LEU A 15 -2.47 -3.43 -3.69
C LEU A 15 -3.02 -4.73 -3.12
N GLN A 16 -2.15 -5.56 -2.55
CA GLN A 16 -2.53 -6.76 -1.83
C GLN A 16 -2.15 -6.63 -0.34
N VAL A 17 -3.08 -7.01 0.54
CA VAL A 17 -2.89 -7.14 1.99
C VAL A 17 -3.47 -8.49 2.39
N GLY A 18 -2.63 -9.43 2.83
CA GLY A 18 -3.07 -10.81 3.06
C GLY A 18 -3.71 -11.42 1.81
N SER A 19 -4.94 -11.90 1.93
CA SER A 19 -5.75 -12.44 0.82
C SER A 19 -6.64 -11.41 0.13
N GLN A 20 -6.58 -10.14 0.52
CA GLN A 20 -7.42 -9.08 -0.04
C GLN A 20 -6.62 -8.21 -1.02
N ARG A 21 -7.27 -7.78 -2.11
CA ARG A 21 -6.63 -6.97 -3.15
C ARG A 21 -7.55 -5.86 -3.65
N ALA A 22 -7.01 -4.65 -3.85
CA ALA A 22 -7.74 -3.52 -4.41
C ALA A 22 -6.99 -2.91 -5.61
N ALA A 23 -7.75 -2.33 -6.54
CA ALA A 23 -7.23 -1.73 -7.76
C ALA A 23 -6.76 -0.29 -7.56
N TYR A 24 -5.76 0.10 -8.35
CA TYR A 24 -5.26 1.47 -8.49
C TYR A 24 -4.97 2.20 -7.16
N PRO A 25 -4.21 1.59 -6.23
CA PRO A 25 -3.81 2.25 -5.00
C PRO A 25 -2.87 3.44 -5.27
N LEU A 26 -3.01 4.49 -4.46
CA LEU A 26 -1.95 5.42 -4.11
C LEU A 26 -1.65 5.26 -2.62
N ILE A 27 -0.39 4.94 -2.31
CA ILE A 27 0.11 4.62 -0.98
C ILE A 27 1.04 5.74 -0.52
N GLU A 28 0.68 6.35 0.60
CA GLU A 28 1.49 7.33 1.30
C GLU A 28 1.88 6.78 2.67
N TRP A 29 3.10 7.07 3.11
CA TRP A 29 3.58 6.67 4.43
C TRP A 29 3.62 7.90 5.33
N ASP A 30 2.97 7.80 6.49
CA ASP A 30 3.08 8.85 7.50
C ASP A 30 4.42 8.79 8.24
N ALA A 31 4.58 9.64 9.26
CA ALA A 31 5.79 9.71 10.07
C ALA A 31 6.07 8.43 10.87
N ASP A 32 5.03 7.67 11.20
CA ASP A 32 5.07 6.45 12.01
C ASP A 32 5.18 5.17 11.18
N ASN A 33 5.48 5.30 9.87
CA ASN A 33 5.49 4.19 8.91
C ASN A 33 4.13 3.47 8.81
N GLN A 34 3.03 4.18 8.99
CA GLN A 34 1.71 3.64 8.71
C GLN A 34 1.31 3.99 7.25
N PRO A 35 0.89 2.99 6.45
CA PRO A 35 0.37 3.24 5.11
C PRO A 35 -1.02 3.88 5.18
N ASN A 36 -1.20 4.95 4.42
CA ASN A 36 -2.48 5.56 4.11
C ASN A 36 -2.79 5.35 2.63
N LEU A 37 -4.03 4.94 2.33
CA LEU A 37 -4.45 4.63 0.96
C LEU A 37 -5.43 5.67 0.43
N SER A 38 -5.25 5.99 -0.85
CA SER A 38 -6.21 6.73 -1.66
C SER A 38 -6.26 6.13 -3.06
N LEU A 39 -7.23 6.55 -3.87
CA LEU A 39 -7.31 6.14 -5.27
C LEU A 39 -6.25 6.89 -6.08
N PHE A 40 -5.49 6.18 -6.90
CA PHE A 40 -4.62 6.80 -7.88
C PHE A 40 -5.44 7.35 -9.04
N THR A 41 -5.55 8.67 -9.14
CA THR A 41 -6.37 9.36 -10.16
C THR A 41 -5.55 10.05 -11.26
N GLY A 42 -4.22 9.98 -11.20
CA GLY A 42 -3.33 10.59 -12.19
C GLY A 42 -1.94 10.90 -11.63
N GLU A 43 -1.03 11.33 -12.50
CA GLU A 43 0.35 11.66 -12.13
C GLU A 43 0.39 12.76 -11.07
N VAL A 44 0.84 12.41 -9.86
CA VAL A 44 1.12 13.38 -8.79
C VAL A 44 2.61 13.39 -8.52
N SER A 45 3.18 14.56 -8.23
CA SER A 45 4.61 14.73 -7.98
C SER A 45 5.11 13.73 -6.92
N HIS A 46 6.32 13.20 -7.13
CA HIS A 46 7.01 12.26 -6.21
C HIS A 46 6.31 10.89 -6.07
N THR A 47 5.62 10.44 -7.12
CA THR A 47 5.01 9.10 -7.19
C THR A 47 5.87 8.15 -7.99
N ILE A 48 6.13 6.98 -7.41
CA ILE A 48 6.70 5.84 -8.10
C ILE A 48 5.52 4.95 -8.52
N PHE A 49 5.31 4.82 -9.83
CA PHE A 49 4.29 3.93 -10.36
C PHE A 49 4.89 2.54 -10.64
N HIS A 50 4.33 1.51 -10.00
CA HIS A 50 4.67 0.10 -10.21
C HIS A 50 3.64 -0.57 -11.12
N SER A 51 4.06 -1.05 -12.28
CA SER A 51 3.21 -1.77 -13.23
C SER A 51 3.01 -3.22 -12.80
N GLY A 52 2.39 -3.42 -11.63
CA GLY A 52 2.24 -4.73 -11.01
C GLY A 52 1.45 -4.67 -9.70
N THR A 53 1.79 -5.55 -8.76
CA THR A 53 1.16 -5.60 -7.44
C THR A 53 2.13 -5.11 -6.38
N ILE A 54 1.66 -4.22 -5.51
CA ILE A 54 2.36 -3.92 -4.26
C ILE A 54 1.76 -4.82 -3.18
N LEU A 55 2.59 -5.59 -2.51
CA LEU A 55 2.22 -6.38 -1.34
C LEU A 55 2.58 -5.59 -0.07
N LEU A 56 1.58 -5.36 0.78
CA LEU A 56 1.80 -4.97 2.17
C LEU A 56 1.64 -6.19 3.06
N TYR A 57 2.67 -6.47 3.85
CA TYR A 57 2.73 -7.63 4.72
C TYR A 57 3.37 -7.26 6.05
N ARG A 58 3.12 -8.10 7.07
CA ARG A 58 3.83 -8.02 8.34
C ARG A 58 4.78 -9.19 8.46
N THR A 59 5.91 -8.99 9.15
CA THR A 59 6.93 -10.04 9.30
C THR A 59 6.46 -11.21 10.16
N ASP A 60 5.45 -10.99 11.01
CA ASP A 60 4.86 -11.98 11.90
C ASP A 60 3.64 -12.70 11.30
N GLU A 61 3.23 -12.35 10.08
CA GLU A 61 2.05 -12.93 9.44
C GLU A 61 2.45 -13.74 8.20
N PRO A 62 1.98 -15.00 8.07
CA PRO A 62 2.23 -15.78 6.87
C PRO A 62 1.61 -15.09 5.64
N ILE A 63 2.39 -14.96 4.57
CA ILE A 63 1.89 -14.46 3.28
C ILE A 63 0.75 -15.40 2.85
N ALA A 64 -0.46 -14.85 2.72
CA ALA A 64 -1.68 -15.63 2.59
C ALA A 64 -1.61 -16.65 1.44
N SER A 65 -2.03 -17.89 1.74
CA SER A 65 -2.18 -18.99 0.77
C SER A 65 -3.65 -19.18 0.32
N ALA A 66 -4.53 -18.26 0.72
CA ALA A 66 -5.93 -18.26 0.37
C ALA A 66 -6.15 -17.63 -1.03
N PRO A 67 -7.26 -17.97 -1.71
CA PRO A 67 -7.64 -17.27 -2.94
C PRO A 67 -7.73 -15.76 -2.70
N ILE A 68 -7.21 -14.99 -3.66
CA ILE A 68 -7.22 -13.53 -3.58
C ILE A 68 -8.65 -13.03 -3.82
N GLU A 69 -9.19 -12.32 -2.83
CA GLU A 69 -10.47 -11.62 -2.89
C GLU A 69 -10.26 -10.17 -3.32
N GLN A 70 -11.08 -9.69 -4.26
CA GLN A 70 -11.05 -8.30 -4.66
C GLN A 70 -11.98 -7.47 -3.78
N VAL A 71 -11.42 -6.47 -3.11
CA VAL A 71 -12.13 -5.57 -2.18
C VAL A 71 -11.92 -4.11 -2.57
N SER A 72 -12.66 -3.20 -1.94
CA SER A 72 -12.45 -1.76 -2.07
C SER A 72 -11.17 -1.29 -1.36
N LEU A 73 -10.65 -0.13 -1.77
CA LEU A 73 -9.56 0.53 -1.04
C LEU A 73 -9.96 0.92 0.39
N GLN A 74 -11.25 1.17 0.64
CA GLN A 74 -11.75 1.48 1.99
C GLN A 74 -11.63 0.27 2.92
N GLU A 75 -11.94 -0.93 2.43
CA GLU A 75 -11.78 -2.18 3.19
C GLU A 75 -10.30 -2.44 3.49
N LEU A 76 -9.41 -2.26 2.51
CA LEU A 76 -7.96 -2.39 2.78
C LEU A 76 -7.47 -1.35 3.80
N ARG A 77 -7.97 -0.10 3.76
CA ARG A 77 -7.62 0.90 4.78
C ARG A 77 -8.02 0.47 6.18
N GLN A 78 -9.19 -0.16 6.31
CA GLN A 78 -9.66 -0.67 7.59
C GLN A 78 -8.68 -1.72 8.13
N VAL A 79 -8.32 -2.72 7.32
CA VAL A 79 -7.34 -3.76 7.69
C VAL A 79 -5.98 -3.16 8.05
N LEU A 80 -5.49 -2.21 7.26
CA LEU A 80 -4.22 -1.55 7.55
C LEU A 80 -4.26 -0.77 8.86
N SER A 81 -5.41 -0.22 9.25
CA SER A 81 -5.58 0.55 10.48
C SER A 81 -5.59 -0.29 11.75
N GLU A 82 -5.98 -1.57 11.65
CA GLU A 82 -6.06 -2.53 12.76
C GLU A 82 -4.67 -3.00 13.23
N HIS A 83 -3.66 -2.86 12.36
CA HIS A 83 -2.30 -3.29 12.63
C HIS A 83 -1.27 -2.18 12.37
N ARG A 84 -0.02 -2.45 12.74
CA ARG A 84 1.12 -1.54 12.59
C ARG A 84 2.30 -2.32 12.01
N LEU A 85 3.38 -1.59 11.70
CA LEU A 85 4.65 -2.16 11.23
C LEU A 85 4.55 -2.89 9.87
N TRP A 86 3.74 -2.32 8.97
CA TRP A 86 3.61 -2.82 7.61
C TRP A 86 4.91 -2.69 6.83
N GLN A 87 5.26 -3.73 6.10
CA GLN A 87 6.35 -3.74 5.13
C GLN A 87 5.81 -3.80 3.71
N MET A 88 6.58 -3.26 2.77
CA MET A 88 6.22 -3.19 1.36
C MET A 88 7.13 -4.09 0.52
N LYS A 89 6.54 -4.83 -0.41
CA LYS A 89 7.25 -5.58 -1.43
C LYS A 89 6.60 -5.34 -2.80
N LEU A 90 7.41 -5.10 -3.81
CA LEU A 90 6.97 -5.02 -5.20
C LEU A 90 6.97 -6.44 -5.78
N LEU A 91 5.84 -6.88 -6.34
CA LEU A 91 5.66 -8.16 -7.02
C LEU A 91 5.55 -7.99 -8.53
#